data_AF-F4J6M0-F1
#
_entry.id   AF-F4J6M0-F1
#
_cell.length_a   1.000
_cell.length_b   1.000
_cell.length_c   1.000
_cell.angle_alpha   90.00
_cell.angle_beta   90.00
_cell.angle_gamma   90.00
#
_symmetry.space_group_name_H-M   'P 1'
#
loop_
_entity.id
_entity.type
_entity.pdbx_description
1 polymer ?
#
loop_
_entity_poly.entity_id
_entity_poly.type
_entity_poly.pdbx_seq_one_letter_code
_entity_poly.pdbx_strand_id
1 'polypeptide(L)'
;MPSRYPGAVTQDWEPVVLHKSKQKSQDLRDPKAVNAALRNGVAVQTVKKFDAGSNKKGKSTAVPVINTKKLEEETEPAAMDRVKAEVRLCLRRWRRF
;
A
#
# COMPACT_ATOMS: atom_id res chain seq x y z
N MET A 1 60.63 22.26 8.38
CA MET A 1 59.47 21.57 9.00
C MET A 1 59.66 20.07 8.82
N PRO A 2 59.57 19.23 9.86
CA PRO A 2 59.78 17.80 9.69
C PRO A 2 58.54 17.17 9.03
N SER A 3 58.74 16.61 7.83
CA SER A 3 57.73 15.87 7.08
C SER A 3 57.45 14.54 7.79
N ARG A 4 56.25 14.41 8.34
CA ARG A 4 55.74 13.10 8.78
C ARG A 4 55.24 12.37 7.54
N TYR A 5 56.08 11.53 6.95
CA TYR A 5 55.63 10.53 5.99
C TYR A 5 54.81 9.50 6.77
N PRO A 6 53.48 9.38 6.56
CA PRO A 6 52.76 8.26 7.14
C PRO A 6 53.19 7.05 6.32
N GLY A 7 54.03 6.19 6.90
CA GLY A 7 54.32 4.88 6.34
C GLY A 7 53.01 4.18 5.97
N ALA A 8 53.05 3.33 4.93
CA ALA A 8 51.91 2.61 4.38
C ALA A 8 50.91 2.20 5.48
N VAL A 9 49.84 2.96 5.60
CA VAL A 9 48.73 2.65 6.49
C VAL A 9 48.03 1.47 5.84
N THR A 10 48.42 0.26 6.24
CA THR A 10 47.71 -0.95 5.84
C THR A 10 46.34 -0.88 6.52
N GLN A 11 45.29 -0.76 5.72
CA GLN A 11 43.93 -0.87 6.23
C GLN A 11 43.70 -2.35 6.59
N ASP A 12 43.99 -2.71 7.84
CA ASP A 12 43.86 -4.08 8.38
C ASP A 12 42.40 -4.54 8.57
N TRP A 13 41.46 -3.94 7.83
CA TRP A 13 40.04 -4.26 7.92
C TRP A 13 39.64 -5.03 6.67
N GLU A 14 39.25 -6.29 6.86
CA GLU A 14 38.66 -7.11 5.80
C GLU A 14 37.44 -6.38 5.21
N PRO A 15 37.34 -6.23 3.87
CA PRO A 15 36.31 -5.39 3.26
C PRO A 15 34.92 -5.97 3.54
N VAL A 16 34.18 -5.31 4.44
CA VAL A 16 32.78 -5.66 4.74
C VAL A 16 31.91 -5.27 3.56
N VAL A 17 31.46 -6.27 2.79
CA VAL A 17 30.51 -6.07 1.70
C VAL A 17 29.12 -5.79 2.28
N LEU A 18 28.77 -4.52 2.41
CA LEU A 18 27.45 -4.09 2.84
C LEU A 18 26.42 -4.34 1.73
N HIS A 19 25.60 -5.38 1.88
CA HIS A 19 24.52 -5.65 0.95
C HIS A 19 23.31 -4.75 1.25
N LYS A 20 23.09 -3.73 0.41
CA LYS A 20 21.92 -2.85 0.50
C LYS A 20 20.77 -3.47 -0.29
N SER A 21 19.83 -4.12 0.38
CA SER A 21 18.65 -4.65 -0.29
C SER A 21 17.82 -3.53 -0.91
N LYS A 22 17.34 -3.73 -2.15
CA LYS A 22 16.39 -2.82 -2.78
C LYS A 22 15.12 -2.75 -1.92
N GLN A 23 14.62 -1.54 -1.69
CA GLN A 23 13.39 -1.33 -0.93
C GLN A 23 12.21 -1.97 -1.65
N LYS A 24 11.28 -2.58 -0.90
CA LYS A 24 10.08 -3.20 -1.48
C LYS A 24 9.17 -2.11 -2.04
N SER A 25 8.41 -2.43 -3.07
CA SER A 25 7.50 -1.49 -3.73
C SER A 25 6.41 -0.92 -2.82
N GLN A 26 6.08 -1.64 -1.73
CA GLN A 26 5.14 -1.18 -0.71
C GLN A 26 5.73 -0.03 0.12
N ASP A 27 6.99 -0.15 0.55
CA ASP A 27 7.69 0.86 1.35
C ASP A 27 7.91 2.17 0.56
N LEU A 28 7.99 2.09 -0.77
CA LEU A 28 8.11 3.25 -1.66
C LEU A 28 6.80 4.04 -1.78
N ARG A 29 5.65 3.47 -1.40
CA ARG A 29 4.36 4.16 -1.39
C ARG A 29 4.09 4.92 -0.09
N ASP A 30 4.94 4.73 0.92
CA ASP A 30 4.78 5.42 2.19
C ASP A 30 4.99 6.93 2.03
N PRO A 31 4.16 7.77 2.69
CA PRO A 31 4.22 9.22 2.53
C PRO A 31 5.58 9.80 2.95
N LYS A 32 6.24 9.19 3.93
CA LYS A 32 7.59 9.57 4.37
C LYS A 32 8.64 9.32 3.29
N ALA A 33 8.57 8.17 2.61
CA ALA A 33 9.49 7.81 1.55
C ALA A 33 9.28 8.70 0.31
N VAL A 34 8.02 8.97 -0.05
CA VAL A 34 7.66 9.89 -1.14
C VAL A 34 8.17 11.31 -0.86
N ASN A 35 7.96 11.84 0.34
CA ASN A 35 8.43 13.17 0.71
C ASN A 35 9.96 13.29 0.72
N ALA A 36 10.67 12.24 1.15
CA ALA A 36 12.13 12.19 1.08
C ALA A 36 12.62 12.19 -0.38
N ALA A 37 11.99 11.41 -1.26
CA ALA A 37 12.31 11.38 -2.68
C ALA A 37 12.11 12.75 -3.34
N LEU A 38 10.99 13.44 -3.05
CA LEU A 38 10.73 14.79 -3.56
C LEU A 38 11.80 15.80 -3.13
N ARG A 39 12.22 15.75 -1.86
CA ARG A 39 13.25 16.66 -1.32
C ARG A 39 14.63 16.39 -1.90
N ASN A 40 14.93 15.14 -2.23
CA ASN A 40 16.20 14.73 -2.82
C ASN A 40 16.23 14.87 -4.35
N GLY A 41 15.17 15.39 -4.98
CA GLY A 41 15.08 15.56 -6.43
C GLY A 41 14.97 14.23 -7.20
N VAL A 42 14.59 13.14 -6.53
CA VAL A 42 14.42 11.82 -7.14
C VAL A 42 13.05 11.77 -7.83
N ALA A 43 12.99 11.12 -9.01
CA ALA A 43 11.75 10.98 -9.77
C ALA A 43 10.67 10.22 -8.98
N VAL A 44 9.50 10.85 -8.77
CA VAL A 44 8.33 10.24 -8.14
C VAL A 44 7.30 9.87 -9.19
N GLN A 45 6.95 8.59 -9.23
CA GLN A 45 5.91 8.11 -10.14
C GLN A 45 4.52 8.42 -9.57
N THR A 46 3.73 9.20 -10.31
CA THR A 46 2.33 9.46 -9.99
C THR A 46 1.43 8.69 -10.94
N VAL A 47 0.61 7.78 -10.41
CA VAL A 47 -0.37 7.02 -11.21
C VAL A 47 -1.78 7.41 -10.76
N LYS A 48 -2.62 7.81 -11.71
CA LYS A 48 -4.04 8.07 -11.45
C LYS A 48 -4.71 6.77 -11.01
N LYS A 49 -5.39 6.80 -9.86
CA LYS A 49 -6.15 5.63 -9.38
C LYS A 49 -7.28 5.31 -10.35
N PHE A 50 -7.61 4.03 -10.51
CA PHE A 50 -8.62 3.53 -11.45
C PHE A 50 -9.96 4.29 -11.34
N ASP A 51 -10.48 4.47 -10.12
CA ASP A 51 -11.74 5.20 -9.88
C ASP A 51 -11.55 6.69 -9.55
N ALA A 52 -10.42 7.30 -9.89
CA ALA A 52 -10.16 8.70 -9.55
C ALA A 52 -11.06 9.66 -10.33
N GLY A 53 -11.71 10.59 -9.61
CA GLY A 53 -12.57 11.63 -10.20
C GLY A 53 -14.06 11.27 -10.28
N SER A 54 -14.47 10.14 -9.68
CA SER A 54 -15.88 9.75 -9.59
C SER A 54 -16.39 9.76 -8.15
N ASN A 55 -17.53 10.41 -7.92
CA ASN A 55 -18.28 10.33 -6.66
C ASN A 55 -19.13 9.04 -6.65
N LYS A 56 -18.48 7.87 -6.70
CA LYS A 56 -19.19 6.61 -6.65
C LYS A 56 -19.76 6.42 -5.23
N LYS A 57 -21.08 6.45 -5.09
CA LYS A 57 -21.79 6.17 -3.81
C LYS A 57 -21.54 4.74 -3.26
N GLY A 58 -20.81 3.90 -4.00
CA GLY A 58 -20.54 2.49 -3.72
C GLY A 58 -19.45 2.19 -2.69
N LYS A 59 -18.86 3.19 -2.02
CA LYS A 59 -18.10 2.95 -0.77
C LYS A 59 -18.97 3.00 0.48
N SER A 60 -20.27 3.29 0.32
CA SER A 60 -21.22 3.03 1.40
C SER A 60 -21.45 1.52 1.46
N THR A 61 -21.55 1.01 2.68
CA THR A 61 -21.81 -0.35 3.17
C THR A 61 -22.95 -1.14 2.47
N ALA A 62 -23.56 -0.59 1.42
CA ALA A 62 -24.72 -1.14 0.71
C ALA A 62 -24.37 -1.96 -0.54
N VAL A 63 -23.15 -1.87 -1.07
CA VAL A 63 -22.70 -2.73 -2.19
C VAL A 63 -21.48 -3.50 -1.71
N PRO A 64 -21.55 -4.84 -1.58
CA PRO A 64 -20.34 -5.62 -1.29
C PRO A 64 -19.32 -5.29 -2.38
N VAL A 65 -18.08 -5.00 -1.97
CA VAL A 65 -16.96 -4.84 -2.90
C VAL A 65 -16.67 -6.23 -3.45
N ILE A 66 -17.47 -6.65 -4.42
CA ILE A 66 -17.30 -7.92 -5.11
C ILE A 66 -16.09 -7.73 -6.02
N ASN A 67 -15.02 -8.46 -5.74
CA ASN A 67 -13.87 -8.52 -6.62
C ASN A 67 -14.30 -9.29 -7.88
N THR A 68 -14.64 -8.57 -8.95
CA THR A 68 -15.16 -9.15 -10.20
C THR A 68 -14.24 -10.21 -10.78
N LYS A 69 -12.92 -10.05 -10.62
CA LYS A 69 -11.92 -11.07 -11.02
C LYS A 69 -12.14 -12.42 -10.35
N LYS A 70 -12.42 -12.42 -9.04
CA LYS A 70 -12.66 -13.67 -8.31
C LYS A 70 -13.98 -14.31 -8.71
N LEU A 71 -14.99 -13.49 -8.99
CA LEU A 71 -16.29 -13.97 -9.48
C LEU A 71 -16.20 -14.57 -10.90
N GLU A 72 -15.28 -14.08 -11.74
CA GLU A 72 -15.04 -14.62 -13.09
C GLU A 72 -14.20 -15.91 -13.05
N GLU A 73 -13.26 -16.04 -12.11
CA GLU A 73 -12.42 -17.23 -11.92
C GLU A 73 -13.19 -18.40 -11.26
N GLU A 74 -14.14 -18.09 -10.36
CA GLU A 74 -14.96 -19.09 -9.67
C GLU A 74 -16.19 -19.46 -10.52
N THR A 75 -16.20 -20.66 -11.10
CA THR A 75 -17.32 -21.17 -11.93
C THR A 75 -18.47 -21.76 -11.09
N GLU A 76 -18.26 -21.93 -9.78
CA GLU A 76 -19.28 -22.41 -8.85
C GLU A 76 -20.13 -21.26 -8.30
N PRO A 77 -21.41 -21.48 -7.97
CA PRO A 77 -22.28 -20.42 -7.48
C PRO A 77 -21.75 -19.87 -6.14
N ALA A 78 -21.15 -18.68 -6.20
CA ALA A 78 -20.67 -17.97 -5.03
C ALA A 78 -21.84 -17.75 -4.05
N ALA A 79 -21.81 -18.46 -2.92
CA ALA A 79 -22.79 -18.30 -1.86
C ALA A 79 -22.61 -16.92 -1.22
N MET A 80 -23.40 -15.94 -1.66
CA MET A 80 -23.39 -14.61 -1.07
C MET A 80 -24.20 -14.60 0.23
N ASP A 81 -23.56 -14.16 1.31
CA ASP A 81 -24.22 -14.00 2.60
C ASP A 81 -25.38 -13.00 2.51
N ARG A 82 -26.56 -13.43 2.97
CA ARG A 82 -27.75 -12.59 3.04
C ARG A 82 -27.88 -11.97 4.41
N VAL A 83 -28.42 -10.75 4.46
CA VAL A 83 -28.70 -10.06 5.72
C VAL A 83 -29.71 -10.86 6.54
N LYS A 84 -29.41 -11.07 7.83
CA LYS A 84 -30.28 -11.78 8.78
C LYS A 84 -31.63 -11.07 8.95
N ALA A 85 -32.69 -11.83 9.16
CA ALA A 85 -34.07 -11.32 9.32
C ALA A 85 -34.21 -10.33 10.51
N GLU A 86 -33.41 -10.49 11.55
CA GLU A 86 -33.40 -9.61 12.72
C GLU A 86 -33.05 -8.15 12.37
N VAL A 87 -32.11 -7.95 11.44
CA VAL A 87 -31.73 -6.60 10.98
C VAL A 87 -32.92 -5.91 10.31
N ARG A 88 -33.69 -6.66 9.51
CA ARG A 88 -34.92 -6.16 8.87
C ARG A 88 -35.98 -5.80 9.90
N LEU A 89 -36.19 -6.65 10.91
CA LEU A 89 -37.18 -6.40 11.96
C LEU A 89 -36.81 -5.18 12.80
N CYS A 90 -35.54 -5.05 13.17
CA CYS A 90 -34.99 -3.90 13.89
C CYS A 90 -35.19 -2.61 13.09
N LEU A 91 -34.73 -2.57 11.83
CA LEU A 91 -34.88 -1.38 10.98
C LEU A 91 -36.35 -0.98 10.79
N ARG A 92 -37.26 -1.95 10.63
CA ARG A 92 -38.69 -1.68 10.51
C ARG A 92 -39.26 -1.04 11.78
N ARG A 93 -38.82 -1.50 12.96
CA ARG A 93 -39.24 -0.92 14.25
C ARG A 93 -38.75 0.53 14.37
N TRP A 94 -37.48 0.79 14.06
CA TRP A 94 -36.89 2.12 14.12
C TRP A 94 -37.51 3.13 13.16
N ARG A 95 -37.98 2.70 11.99
CA ARG A 95 -38.63 3.57 10.98
C ARG A 95 -40.09 3.90 11.27
N ARG A 96 -40.73 3.21 12.20
CA ARG A 96 -42.17 3.36 12.49
C ARG A 96 -42.44 4.42 13.57
N PHE A 97 -41.38 4.97 14.15
CA PHE A 97 -41.40 6.11 15.06
C PHE A 97 -40.86 7.32 14.30
#